data_AF-A0A934A3V3-F1
#
_entry.id   AF-A0A934A3V3-F1
#
_cell.length_a   1.000
_cell.length_b   1.000
_cell.length_c   1.000
_cell.angle_alpha   90.00
_cell.angle_beta   90.00
_cell.angle_gamma   90.00
#
_symmetry.space_group_name_H-M   'P 1'
#
loop_
_entity.id
_entity.type
_entity.pdbx_description
1 polymer ?
#
loop_
_entity_poly.entity_id
_entity_poly.type
_entity_poly.pdbx_seq_one_letter_code
_entity_poly.pdbx_strand_id
1 'polypeptide(L)'
;MKRTIITLVSLVLVFVFAGSLLATDKGNSRKGKSTFRKSCRECHIEGGKAQEMSPSNKTQAQWDTVFAKDKYKDFPCKAEWDKLTPEDLGDIYAYLYEHAFDSPSPAKCK
;
A
#
# COMPACT_ATOMS: atom_id res chain seq x y z
N MET A 1 44.03 20.34 -8.64
CA MET A 1 43.01 20.39 -9.72
C MET A 1 42.40 19.03 -10.02
N LYS A 2 43.13 17.98 -10.44
CA LYS A 2 42.54 16.63 -10.67
C LYS A 2 41.86 16.03 -9.44
N ARG A 3 42.47 16.13 -8.25
CA ARG A 3 41.90 15.62 -6.99
C ARG A 3 40.63 16.35 -6.57
N THR A 4 40.61 17.68 -6.68
CA THR A 4 39.43 18.51 -6.35
C THR A 4 38.26 18.28 -7.31
N ILE A 5 38.53 18.05 -8.60
CA ILE A 5 37.48 17.69 -9.58
C ILE A 5 36.91 16.30 -9.29
N ILE A 6 37.75 15.32 -8.95
CA ILE A 6 37.29 13.97 -8.58
C ILE A 6 36.42 14.01 -7.32
N THR A 7 36.81 14.80 -6.31
CA THR A 7 36.02 14.96 -5.08
C THR A 7 34.67 15.65 -5.34
N LEU A 8 34.63 16.65 -6.21
CA LEU A 8 33.37 17.32 -6.58
C LEU A 8 32.44 16.40 -7.38
N VAL A 9 32.97 15.63 -8.33
CA VAL A 9 32.17 14.69 -9.14
C VAL A 9 31.61 13.56 -8.29
N SER A 10 32.39 13.03 -7.33
CA SER A 10 31.93 12.00 -6.41
C SER A 10 30.86 12.52 -5.43
N LEU A 11 30.98 13.78 -4.96
CA LEU A 11 29.95 14.41 -4.14
C LEU A 11 28.63 14.57 -4.91
N VAL A 12 28.68 15.02 -6.17
CA VAL A 12 27.49 15.17 -7.02
C VAL A 12 26.82 13.83 -7.29
N LEU A 13 27.59 12.75 -7.51
CA LEU A 13 27.05 11.41 -7.74
C LEU A 13 26.27 10.87 -6.54
N VAL A 14 26.73 11.14 -5.31
CA VAL A 14 26.02 10.74 -4.08
C VAL A 14 24.68 11.48 -3.96
N PHE A 15 24.62 12.76 -4.35
CA PHE A 15 23.38 13.55 -4.33
C PHE A 15 22.34 13.10 -5.38
N VAL A 16 22.77 12.60 -6.54
CA VAL A 16 21.85 12.09 -7.58
C VAL A 16 21.20 10.76 -7.16
N PHE A 17 21.91 9.87 -6.45
CA PHE A 17 21.34 8.61 -5.95
C PHE A 17 20.45 8.79 -4.70
N ALA A 18 20.64 9.87 -3.93
CA ALA A 18 19.79 10.16 -2.77
C ALA A 18 18.39 10.73 -3.15
N GLY A 19 18.23 11.22 -4.39
CA GLY A 19 16.99 11.85 -4.85
C GLY A 19 15.83 10.90 -5.16
N SER A 20 16.04 9.58 -5.18
CA SER A 20 15.01 8.59 -5.52
C SER A 20 14.11 8.17 -4.35
N LEU A 21 14.36 8.67 -3.13
CA LEU A 21 13.59 8.32 -1.92
C LEU A 21 12.42 9.27 -1.63
N LEU A 22 12.20 10.28 -2.49
CA LEU A 22 11.15 11.29 -2.33
C LEU A 22 10.03 11.13 -3.37
N ALA A 23 9.75 9.90 -3.80
CA ALA A 23 8.43 9.61 -4.32
C ALA A 23 7.50 9.56 -3.11
N THR A 24 6.50 10.44 -3.07
CA THR A 24 5.37 10.32 -2.14
C THR A 24 4.59 9.07 -2.55
N ASP A 25 5.11 7.91 -2.15
CA ASP A 25 4.66 6.59 -2.57
C ASP A 25 3.26 6.32 -2.01
N LYS A 26 2.23 6.65 -2.79
CA LYS A 26 1.09 5.75 -2.87
C LYS A 26 1.70 4.43 -3.33
N GLY A 27 1.78 3.44 -2.44
CA GLY A 27 2.49 2.17 -2.67
C GLY A 27 2.17 1.49 -4.00
N ASN A 28 2.87 0.40 -4.30
CA ASN A 28 2.73 -0.31 -5.56
C ASN A 28 1.38 -1.05 -5.65
N SER A 29 0.37 -0.40 -6.24
CA SER A 29 -1.00 -0.95 -6.43
C SER A 29 -1.02 -2.33 -7.10
N ARG A 30 -0.12 -2.60 -8.06
CA ARG A 30 -0.02 -3.93 -8.70
C ARG A 30 0.43 -5.00 -7.71
N LYS A 31 1.43 -4.71 -6.88
CA LYS A 31 1.88 -5.60 -5.80
C LYS A 31 0.78 -5.73 -4.75
N GLY A 32 0.16 -4.61 -4.37
CA GLY A 32 -0.96 -4.52 -3.44
C GLY A 32 -2.13 -5.43 -3.78
N LYS A 33 -2.52 -5.49 -5.05
CA LYS A 33 -3.56 -6.43 -5.52
C LYS A 33 -3.22 -7.88 -5.16
N SER A 34 -1.99 -8.29 -5.43
CA SER A 34 -1.51 -9.65 -5.16
C SER A 34 -1.51 -9.94 -3.67
N THR A 35 -0.94 -9.03 -2.87
CA THR A 35 -0.85 -9.17 -1.41
C THR A 35 -2.25 -9.17 -0.77
N PHE A 36 -3.16 -8.30 -1.21
CA PHE A 36 -4.56 -8.28 -0.77
C PHE A 36 -5.25 -9.64 -0.99
N ARG A 37 -4.99 -10.32 -2.12
CA ARG A 37 -5.57 -11.66 -2.36
C ARG A 37 -4.99 -12.74 -1.46
N LYS A 38 -3.74 -12.60 -1.03
CA LYS A 38 -3.05 -13.60 -0.23
C LYS A 38 -3.32 -13.44 1.26
N SER A 39 -3.52 -12.21 1.74
CA SER A 39 -3.64 -11.95 3.17
C SER A 39 -5.08 -11.58 3.56
N CYS A 40 -5.63 -10.51 2.98
CA CYS A 40 -6.95 -10.02 3.39
C CYS A 40 -8.09 -10.99 3.01
N ARG A 41 -7.98 -11.64 1.85
CA ARG A 41 -8.98 -12.64 1.42
C ARG A 41 -8.94 -13.94 2.22
N GLU A 42 -7.98 -14.20 3.10
CA GLU A 42 -8.07 -15.36 4.00
C GLU A 42 -9.27 -15.23 4.97
N CYS A 43 -9.62 -13.99 5.32
CA CYS A 43 -10.77 -13.69 6.14
C CYS A 43 -12.01 -13.26 5.36
N HIS A 44 -11.80 -12.54 4.25
CA HIS A 44 -12.86 -11.99 3.40
C HIS A 44 -13.29 -12.96 2.29
N ILE A 45 -13.63 -14.20 2.66
CA ILE A 45 -14.27 -15.20 1.80
C ILE A 45 -15.77 -15.34 2.11
N GLU A 46 -16.52 -15.92 1.18
CA GLU A 46 -17.92 -16.29 1.42
C GLU A 46 -18.03 -17.24 2.63
N GLY A 47 -18.85 -16.86 3.62
CA GLY A 47 -18.97 -17.60 4.89
C GLY A 47 -17.75 -17.52 5.82
N GLY A 48 -16.78 -16.66 5.52
CA GLY A 48 -15.56 -16.47 6.31
C GLY A 48 -15.76 -15.70 7.62
N LYS A 49 -14.64 -15.38 8.28
CA LYS A 49 -14.61 -14.61 9.54
C LYS A 49 -15.00 -13.14 9.35
N ALA A 50 -14.93 -12.64 8.12
CA ALA A 50 -15.33 -11.30 7.76
C ALA A 50 -16.13 -11.34 6.45
N GLN A 51 -17.05 -10.40 6.29
CA GLN A 51 -17.85 -10.26 5.06
C GLN A 51 -16.94 -10.10 3.85
N GLU A 52 -17.29 -10.70 2.72
CA GLU A 52 -16.55 -10.54 1.46
C GLU A 52 -16.26 -9.05 1.16
N MET A 53 -15.02 -8.79 0.75
CA MET A 53 -14.48 -7.45 0.56
C MET A 53 -13.89 -7.30 -0.85
N SER A 54 -14.44 -6.33 -1.57
CA SER A 54 -13.95 -5.76 -2.83
C SER A 54 -13.47 -4.32 -2.59
N PRO A 55 -12.51 -3.80 -3.38
CA PRO A 55 -12.08 -2.40 -3.26
C PRO A 55 -13.24 -1.40 -3.36
N SER A 56 -14.26 -1.72 -4.17
CA SER A 56 -15.45 -0.88 -4.39
C SER A 56 -16.50 -0.95 -3.28
N ASN A 57 -16.31 -1.75 -2.22
CA ASN A 57 -17.22 -1.77 -1.07
C ASN A 57 -17.09 -0.53 -0.17
N LYS A 58 -16.02 0.27 -0.33
CA LYS A 58 -15.74 1.45 0.49
C LYS A 58 -15.25 2.60 -0.39
N THR A 59 -15.48 3.82 0.08
CA THR A 59 -14.89 5.06 -0.46
C THR A 59 -13.43 5.19 -0.08
N GLN A 60 -12.70 6.09 -0.75
CA GLN A 60 -11.32 6.43 -0.43
C GLN A 60 -11.16 6.84 1.04
N ALA A 61 -12.02 7.74 1.54
CA ALA A 61 -11.99 8.17 2.94
C ALA A 61 -12.27 7.04 3.95
N GLN A 62 -13.11 6.08 3.57
CA GLN A 62 -13.35 4.89 4.39
C GLN A 62 -12.12 3.97 4.39
N TRP A 63 -11.40 3.84 3.27
CA TRP A 63 -10.13 3.11 3.23
C TRP A 63 -9.06 3.81 4.08
N ASP A 64 -8.95 5.13 4.04
CA ASP A 64 -8.04 5.90 4.92
C ASP A 64 -8.30 5.58 6.39
N THR A 65 -9.57 5.45 6.76
CA THR A 65 -9.98 5.11 8.13
C THR A 65 -9.62 3.67 8.49
N VAL A 66 -9.78 2.72 7.56
CA VAL A 66 -9.43 1.30 7.79
C VAL A 66 -7.92 1.12 7.97
N PHE A 67 -7.13 1.84 7.19
CA PHE A 67 -5.66 1.81 7.23
C PHE A 67 -5.05 2.83 8.19
N ALA A 68 -5.86 3.56 8.95
CA ALA A 68 -5.37 4.44 9.99
C ALA A 68 -4.63 3.63 11.06
N LYS A 69 -3.60 4.25 11.63
CA LYS A 69 -2.69 3.62 12.59
C LYS A 69 -3.49 2.91 13.70
N ASP A 70 -3.09 1.67 13.99
CA ASP A 70 -3.65 0.82 15.05
C ASP A 70 -5.13 0.41 14.90
N LYS A 71 -5.86 0.87 13.87
CA LYS A 71 -7.28 0.50 13.67
C LYS A 71 -7.49 -0.99 13.45
N TYR A 72 -6.54 -1.65 12.80
CA TYR A 72 -6.65 -3.08 12.50
C TYR A 72 -6.64 -3.97 13.76
N LYS A 73 -6.20 -3.46 14.91
CA LYS A 73 -6.14 -4.21 16.18
C LYS A 73 -7.53 -4.59 16.69
N ASP A 74 -8.55 -3.81 16.31
CA ASP A 74 -9.95 -4.05 16.66
C ASP A 74 -10.62 -5.07 15.72
N PHE A 75 -9.95 -5.49 14.64
CA PHE A 75 -10.53 -6.40 13.67
C PHE A 75 -10.37 -7.87 14.10
N PRO A 76 -11.37 -8.74 13.83
CA PRO A 76 -11.29 -10.18 14.11
C PRO A 76 -10.09 -10.88 13.47
N CYS A 77 -9.57 -10.29 12.40
CA CYS A 77 -8.48 -10.84 11.58
C CYS A 77 -7.13 -10.15 11.80
N LYS A 78 -6.89 -9.53 12.96
CA LYS A 78 -5.62 -8.86 13.30
C LYS A 78 -4.37 -9.72 13.02
N ALA A 79 -4.46 -11.03 13.18
CA ALA A 79 -3.35 -11.96 12.92
C ALA A 79 -2.87 -11.91 11.45
N GLU A 80 -3.76 -11.62 10.49
CA GLU A 80 -3.37 -11.45 9.09
C GLU A 80 -2.71 -10.10 8.82
N TRP A 81 -3.05 -9.08 9.61
CA TRP A 81 -2.43 -7.76 9.53
C TRP A 81 -1.03 -7.76 10.16
N ASP A 82 -0.83 -8.50 11.25
CA ASP A 82 0.47 -8.61 11.93
C ASP A 82 1.54 -9.34 11.09
N LYS A 83 1.13 -10.09 10.04
CA LYS A 83 2.05 -10.72 9.08
C LYS A 83 2.57 -9.73 8.01
N LEU A 84 1.94 -8.57 7.88
CA LEU A 84 2.23 -7.63 6.79
C LEU A 84 3.28 -6.60 7.21
N THR A 85 4.21 -6.33 6.31
CA THR A 85 5.15 -5.22 6.51
C THR A 85 4.47 -3.87 6.28
N PRO A 86 5.03 -2.75 6.77
CA PRO A 86 4.52 -1.42 6.44
C PRO A 86 4.45 -1.15 4.94
N GLU A 87 5.39 -1.69 4.16
CA GLU A 87 5.38 -1.61 2.69
C GLU A 87 4.19 -2.38 2.10
N ASP A 88 3.95 -3.61 2.55
CA ASP A 88 2.80 -4.39 2.11
C ASP A 88 1.46 -3.71 2.42
N LEU A 89 1.35 -3.10 3.60
CA LEU A 89 0.18 -2.30 3.98
C LEU A 89 0.02 -1.09 3.06
N GLY A 90 1.11 -0.39 2.73
CA GLY A 90 1.11 0.72 1.78
C GLY A 90 0.69 0.29 0.37
N ASP A 91 1.18 -0.85 -0.10
CA ASP A 91 0.84 -1.42 -1.41
C ASP A 91 -0.64 -1.81 -1.47
N ILE A 92 -1.13 -2.53 -0.45
CA ILE A 92 -2.55 -2.93 -0.35
C ILE A 92 -3.44 -1.69 -0.31
N TYR A 93 -3.09 -0.70 0.52
CA TYR A 93 -3.81 0.56 0.62
C TYR A 93 -3.88 1.26 -0.73
N ALA A 94 -2.77 1.35 -1.47
CA ALA A 94 -2.76 1.97 -2.79
C ALA A 94 -3.72 1.27 -3.77
N TYR A 95 -3.73 -0.07 -3.78
CA TYR A 95 -4.67 -0.84 -4.59
C TYR A 95 -6.14 -0.58 -4.20
N LEU A 96 -6.45 -0.58 -2.90
CA LEU A 96 -7.82 -0.37 -2.41
C LEU A 96 -8.30 1.07 -2.65
N TYR A 97 -7.41 2.05 -2.47
CA TYR A 97 -7.68 3.46 -2.68
C TYR A 97 -7.86 3.81 -4.17
N GLU A 98 -7.01 3.27 -5.06
CA GLU A 98 -7.10 3.49 -6.50
C GLU A 98 -8.37 2.90 -7.11
N HIS A 99 -8.89 1.83 -6.50
CA HIS A 99 -10.08 1.12 -6.98
C HIS A 99 -11.30 1.23 -6.05
N ALA A 100 -11.29 2.24 -5.17
CA ALA A 100 -12.40 2.55 -4.27
C ALA A 100 -13.70 2.89 -5.01
N PHE A 101 -14.82 2.87 -4.29
CA PHE A 101 -16.16 3.14 -4.85
C PHE A 101 -16.26 4.47 -5.61
N ASP A 102 -15.66 5.52 -5.05
CA ASP A 102 -15.64 6.90 -5.53
C ASP A 102 -14.39 7.24 -6.36
N SER A 103 -13.56 6.23 -6.69
CA SER A 103 -12.39 6.47 -7.53
C SER A 103 -12.78 6.61 -9.01
N PRO A 104 -11.90 7.17 -9.87
CA PRO A 104 -12.14 7.20 -11.32
C PRO A 104 -12.20 5.81 -11.97
N SER A 105 -11.64 4.80 -11.31
CA SER A 105 -11.54 3.41 -11.78
C SER A 105 -11.94 2.40 -10.70
N PRO A 106 -13.20 2.40 -10.21
CA PRO A 106 -13.63 1.49 -9.16
C PRO A 106 -13.51 0.04 -9.63
N ALA A 107 -13.07 -0.86 -8.75
CA ALA A 107 -13.08 -2.30 -9.05
C ALA A 107 -14.53 -2.82 -9.05
N LYS A 108 -15.23 -2.62 -10.16
CA LYS A 108 -16.56 -3.19 -10.42
C LYS A 108 -16.39 -4.60 -10.96
N CYS A 109 -16.15 -5.57 -10.08
CA CYS A 109 -16.36 -6.97 -10.41
C CYS A 109 -17.71 -7.39 -9.82
N LYS A 110 -18.58 -7.90 -10.71
CA LYS A 110 -19.88 -8.50 -10.42
C LYS A 110 -19.70 -9.90 -9.85
#